data_AF-A0A9N9DIE3-F1
#
_entry.id   AF-A0A9N9DIE3-F1
#
_cell.length_a   1.000
_cell.length_b   1.000
_cell.length_c   1.000
_cell.angle_alpha   90.00
_cell.angle_beta   90.00
_cell.angle_gamma   90.00
#
_symmetry.space_group_name_H-M   'P 1'
#
loop_
_entity.id
_entity.type
_entity.pdbx_description
1 polymer ?
#
loop_
_entity_poly.entity_id
_entity_poly.type
_entity_poly.pdbx_seq_one_letter_code
_entity_poly.pdbx_strand_id
1 'polypeptide(L)'
;MSNADYNQLLLSTEHLENMSQIIENSYRPNFPPDIRIEEYVTRFDKTKKISEFRGNAFIVYRKYLCRYLVRSGKKLDQKLISPLAGYLWKTESKEVKQRYKDYSEQIKKLYKEQMFGVIKINKRQYPPDDDDDQPQNHKRRITTIEGQT
;
A
#
# COMPACT_ATOMS: atom_id res chain seq x y z
N MET A 1 24.31 38.64 17.83
CA MET A 1 24.51 37.24 18.29
C MET A 1 25.80 37.21 19.08
N SER A 2 25.81 36.59 20.25
CA SER A 2 27.03 36.47 21.05
C SER A 2 27.93 35.33 20.49
N ASN A 3 29.22 35.35 20.81
CA ASN A 3 30.14 34.24 20.44
C ASN A 3 29.69 32.89 21.03
N ALA A 4 29.02 32.90 22.18
CA ALA A 4 28.46 31.69 22.80
C ALA A 4 27.30 31.11 21.99
N ASP A 5 26.39 31.96 21.51
CA ASP A 5 25.27 31.53 20.66
C ASP A 5 25.76 30.93 19.33
N TYR A 6 26.81 31.52 18.75
CA TYR A 6 27.40 31.04 17.50
C TYR A 6 28.07 29.67 17.68
N ASN A 7 28.86 29.49 18.74
CA ASN A 7 29.51 28.21 19.03
C ASN A 7 28.49 27.10 19.32
N GLN A 8 27.41 27.42 20.02
CA GLN A 8 26.35 26.46 20.31
C GLN A 8 25.56 26.08 19.05
N LEU A 9 25.33 27.04 18.14
CA LEU A 9 24.76 26.75 16.82
C LEU A 9 25.69 25.85 15.99
N LEU A 10 26.99 26.16 15.94
CA LEU A 10 27.99 25.41 15.17
C LEU A 10 28.13 23.95 15.64
N LEU A 11 28.19 23.73 16.96
CA LEU A 11 28.17 22.39 17.57
C LEU A 11 26.89 21.63 17.24
N SER A 12 25.74 22.31 17.23
CA SER A 12 24.46 21.68 16.88
C SER A 12 24.39 21.28 15.40
N THR A 13 24.92 22.11 14.50
CA THR A 13 24.97 21.82 13.07
C THR A 13 25.91 20.67 12.76
N GLU A 14 27.10 20.65 13.35
CA GLU A 14 28.07 19.55 13.20
C GLU A 14 27.48 18.22 13.70
N HIS A 15 26.78 18.24 14.84
CA HIS A 15 26.11 17.07 15.38
C HIS A 15 25.03 16.51 14.41
N LEU A 16 24.22 17.40 13.82
CA LEU A 16 23.18 17.01 12.85
C LEU A 16 23.76 16.46 11.54
N GLU A 17 24.86 17.02 11.07
CA GLU A 17 25.60 16.54 9.89
C GLU A 17 26.19 15.15 10.14
N ASN A 18 26.81 14.93 11.30
CA ASN A 18 27.32 13.61 11.69
C ASN A 18 26.19 12.57 11.77
N MET A 19 25.05 12.91 12.37
CA MET A 19 23.88 12.03 12.42
C MET A 19 23.33 11.72 11.02
N SER A 20 23.29 12.72 10.14
CA SER A 20 22.90 12.54 8.74
C SER A 20 23.85 11.58 8.02
N GLN A 21 25.16 11.76 8.16
CA GLN A 21 26.16 10.90 7.52
C GLN A 21 26.08 9.44 8.00
N ILE A 22 25.83 9.22 9.29
CA ILE A 22 25.61 7.87 9.84
C ILE A 22 24.36 7.23 9.23
N ILE A 23 23.27 7.99 9.10
CA ILE A 23 22.02 7.53 8.47
C ILE A 23 22.29 7.10 7.03
N GLU A 24 22.95 7.97 6.27
CA GLU A 24 23.30 7.74 4.87
C GLU A 24 24.18 6.50 4.69
N ASN A 25 25.22 6.33 5.52
CA ASN A 25 26.18 5.24 5.37
C ASN A 25 25.69 3.90 5.93
N SER A 26 24.81 3.90 6.94
CA SER A 26 24.49 2.68 7.71
C SER A 26 23.10 2.11 7.40
N TYR A 27 22.17 2.95 6.93
CA TYR A 27 20.76 2.60 6.80
C TYR A 27 20.21 2.76 5.38
N ARG A 28 20.90 3.48 4.49
CA ARG A 28 20.49 3.58 3.10
C ARG A 28 20.53 2.19 2.44
N PRO A 29 19.45 1.76 1.77
CA PRO A 29 19.46 0.51 1.04
C PRO A 29 20.32 0.59 -0.22
N ASN A 30 20.91 -0.53 -0.61
CA ASN A 30 21.61 -0.64 -1.89
C ASN A 30 20.65 -0.41 -3.07
N PHE A 31 21.17 0.26 -4.10
CA PHE A 31 20.49 0.47 -5.38
C PHE A 31 21.30 -0.20 -6.51
N PRO A 32 20.66 -0.88 -7.48
CA PRO A 32 19.22 -1.08 -7.61
C PRO A 32 18.68 -2.04 -6.52
N PRO A 33 17.42 -1.85 -6.07
CA PRO A 33 16.86 -2.69 -5.04
C PRO A 33 16.41 -4.03 -5.63
N ASP A 34 16.72 -5.12 -4.91
CA ASP A 34 16.26 -6.46 -5.24
C ASP A 34 14.81 -6.65 -4.75
N ILE A 35 13.87 -6.34 -5.64
CA ILE A 35 12.43 -6.37 -5.37
C ILE A 35 11.75 -7.39 -6.27
N ARG A 36 11.14 -8.40 -5.63
CA ARG A 36 10.18 -9.31 -6.26
C ARG A 36 8.77 -8.76 -6.10
N ILE A 37 8.14 -8.36 -7.19
CA ILE A 37 6.85 -7.64 -7.23
C ILE A 37 5.75 -8.42 -6.50
N GLU A 38 5.74 -9.73 -6.62
CA GLU A 38 4.73 -10.65 -6.07
C GLU A 38 4.70 -10.61 -4.54
N GLU A 39 5.84 -10.35 -3.90
CA GLU A 39 5.94 -10.26 -2.44
C GLU A 39 5.36 -8.96 -1.86
N TYR A 40 5.05 -8.01 -2.74
CA TYR A 40 4.48 -6.71 -2.39
C TYR A 40 2.98 -6.65 -2.61
N VAL A 41 2.42 -7.53 -3.44
CA VAL A 41 0.98 -7.70 -3.57
C VAL A 41 0.45 -8.41 -2.33
N THR A 42 -0.44 -7.76 -1.58
CA THR A 42 -1.18 -8.43 -0.50
C THR A 42 -2.07 -9.48 -1.14
N ARG A 43 -1.93 -10.76 -0.75
CA ARG A 43 -2.84 -11.81 -1.21
C ARG A 43 -4.27 -11.38 -0.93
N PHE A 44 -5.13 -11.47 -1.95
CA PHE A 44 -6.53 -11.16 -1.81
C PHE A 44 -7.16 -12.09 -0.77
N ASP A 45 -7.59 -11.53 0.34
CA ASP A 45 -8.36 -12.22 1.35
C ASP A 45 -9.81 -11.80 1.17
N LYS A 46 -10.67 -12.73 0.75
CA LYS A 46 -12.11 -12.50 0.50
C LYS A 46 -12.84 -11.98 1.75
N THR A 47 -12.28 -12.23 2.94
CA THR A 47 -12.89 -11.89 4.24
C THR A 47 -12.43 -10.56 4.80
N LYS A 48 -11.28 -10.03 4.34
CA LYS A 48 -10.80 -8.73 4.76
C LYS A 48 -11.31 -7.69 3.78
N LYS A 49 -11.91 -6.61 4.31
CA LYS A 49 -12.14 -5.37 3.55
C LYS A 49 -10.89 -5.13 2.72
N ILE A 50 -11.08 -5.06 1.40
CA ILE A 50 -10.07 -4.77 0.39
C ILE A 50 -9.32 -3.53 0.88
N SER A 51 -8.23 -3.75 1.62
CA SER A 51 -7.32 -2.70 2.01
C SER A 51 -6.65 -2.35 0.70
N GLU A 52 -7.22 -1.34 0.05
CA GLU A 52 -6.78 -0.79 -1.21
C GLU A 52 -5.30 -0.51 -1.06
N PHE A 53 -4.47 -1.44 -1.53
CA PHE A 53 -3.04 -1.30 -1.48
C PHE A 53 -2.73 -0.21 -2.49
N ARG A 54 -2.71 1.04 -2.02
CA ARG A 54 -2.51 2.22 -2.86
C ARG A 54 -1.07 2.34 -3.37
N GLY A 55 -0.26 1.28 -3.25
CA GLY A 55 1.01 1.04 -3.95
C GLY A 55 1.71 2.33 -4.37
N ASN A 56 2.01 3.19 -3.40
CA ASN A 56 2.77 4.40 -3.66
C ASN A 56 4.25 4.00 -3.62
N ALA A 57 5.06 4.56 -4.50
CA ALA A 57 6.51 4.40 -4.52
C ALA A 57 7.13 4.49 -3.11
N PHE A 58 6.68 5.44 -2.29
CA PHE A 58 7.15 5.57 -0.90
C PHE A 58 6.82 4.35 -0.01
N ILE A 59 5.65 3.74 -0.19
CA ILE A 59 5.26 2.55 0.58
C ILE A 59 6.10 1.35 0.17
N VAL A 60 6.39 1.21 -1.13
CA VAL A 60 7.30 0.18 -1.65
C VAL A 60 8.70 0.39 -1.07
N TYR A 61 9.20 1.62 -1.11
CA TYR A 61 10.49 2.02 -0.54
C TYR A 61 10.59 1.67 0.95
N ARG A 62 9.61 2.11 1.76
CA ARG A 62 9.61 1.85 3.21
C ARG A 62 9.58 0.36 3.53
N LYS A 63 8.81 -0.43 2.79
CA LYS A 63 8.73 -1.89 2.98
C LYS A 63 10.04 -2.57 2.57
N TYR A 64 10.69 -2.11 1.50
CA TYR A 64 12.03 -2.59 1.12
C TYR A 64 13.07 -2.24 2.17
N LEU A 65 13.10 -0.99 2.64
CA LEU A 65 14.01 -0.53 3.70
C LEU A 65 13.89 -1.40 4.95
N CYS A 66 12.67 -1.67 5.42
CA CYS A 66 12.42 -2.55 6.56
C CYS A 66 13.05 -3.94 6.35
N ARG A 67 12.85 -4.55 5.18
CA ARG A 67 13.44 -5.86 4.84
C ARG A 67 14.97 -5.81 4.73
N TYR A 68 15.51 -4.77 4.11
CA TYR A 68 16.94 -4.54 3.98
C TYR A 68 17.59 -4.48 5.36
N LEU A 69 17.03 -3.69 6.28
CA LEU A 69 17.56 -3.56 7.63
C LEU A 69 17.52 -4.87 8.41
N VAL A 70 16.42 -5.62 8.32
CA VAL A 70 16.30 -6.95 8.92
C VAL A 70 17.37 -7.91 8.37
N ARG A 71 17.58 -7.94 7.05
CA ARG A 71 18.61 -8.77 6.40
C ARG A 71 20.03 -8.35 6.80
N SER A 72 20.25 -7.06 7.00
CA SER A 72 21.52 -6.49 7.45
C SER A 72 21.73 -6.59 8.97
N GLY A 73 20.91 -7.35 9.69
CA GLY A 73 21.01 -7.57 11.15
C GLY A 73 20.54 -6.39 12.00
N LYS A 74 20.02 -5.32 11.39
CA LYS A 74 19.57 -4.10 12.07
C LYS A 74 18.08 -4.19 12.37
N LYS A 75 17.72 -4.66 13.56
CA LYS A 75 16.33 -4.64 14.05
C LYS A 75 16.00 -3.27 14.62
N LEU A 76 15.36 -2.41 13.82
CA LEU A 76 14.79 -1.16 14.29
C LEU A 76 13.33 -1.35 14.72
N ASP A 77 12.90 -0.59 15.72
CA ASP A 77 11.48 -0.47 16.05
C ASP A 77 10.71 0.05 14.82
N GLN A 78 9.56 -0.55 14.55
CA GLN A 78 8.65 -0.17 13.47
C GLN A 78 8.28 1.31 13.53
N LYS A 79 8.25 1.91 14.74
CA LYS A 79 8.03 3.35 14.95
C LYS A 79 9.13 4.22 14.33
N LEU A 80 10.38 3.73 14.30
CA LEU A 80 11.55 4.45 13.75
C LEU A 80 11.71 4.27 12.24
N ILE A 81 11.16 3.18 11.68
CA ILE A 81 11.22 2.91 10.24
C ILE A 81 10.54 4.00 9.41
N SER A 82 9.39 4.53 9.88
CA SER A 82 8.64 5.51 9.09
C SER A 82 9.34 6.88 9.00
N PRO A 83 9.83 7.48 10.11
CA PRO A 83 10.67 8.67 10.06
C PRO A 83 11.94 8.48 9.24
N LEU A 84 12.65 7.37 9.44
CA LEU A 84 13.88 7.05 8.69
C LEU A 84 13.62 6.95 7.19
N ALA A 85 12.58 6.21 6.78
CA ALA A 85 12.19 6.12 5.38
C ALA A 85 11.83 7.51 4.81
N GLY A 86 11.14 8.34 5.58
CA GLY A 86 10.77 9.70 5.18
C GLY A 86 11.99 10.58 4.95
N TYR A 87 13.00 10.50 5.82
CA TYR A 87 14.27 11.21 5.66
C TYR A 87 15.00 10.75 4.39
N LEU A 88 15.28 9.44 4.29
CA LEU A 88 16.03 8.88 3.15
C LEU A 88 15.31 9.15 1.82
N TRP A 89 13.99 8.99 1.78
CA TRP A 89 13.19 9.28 0.58
C TRP A 89 13.30 10.74 0.13
N LYS A 90 13.40 11.71 1.05
CA LYS A 90 13.59 13.11 0.66
C LYS A 90 14.92 13.31 -0.04
N THR A 91 15.98 12.69 0.47
CA THR A 91 17.35 12.79 -0.05
C THR A 91 17.63 11.87 -1.24
N GLU A 92 16.74 10.91 -1.57
CA GLU A 92 16.87 10.06 -2.76
C GLU A 92 16.90 10.86 -4.07
N SER A 93 17.69 10.36 -5.02
CA SER A 93 17.75 10.91 -6.38
C SER A 93 16.43 10.70 -7.15
N LYS A 94 16.25 11.47 -8.23
CA LYS A 94 15.06 11.33 -9.10
C LYS A 94 14.98 9.95 -9.73
N GLU A 95 16.12 9.38 -10.11
CA GLU A 95 16.21 8.05 -10.72
C GLU A 95 15.73 6.95 -9.76
N VAL A 96 16.19 6.99 -8.51
CA VAL A 96 15.76 6.03 -7.49
C VAL A 96 14.25 6.14 -7.28
N LYS A 97 13.74 7.36 -7.10
CA LYS A 97 12.30 7.61 -6.93
C LYS A 97 11.49 7.09 -8.11
N GLN A 98 11.97 7.30 -9.34
CA GLN A 98 11.31 6.81 -10.55
C GLN A 98 11.29 5.27 -10.58
N ARG A 99 12.40 4.61 -10.24
CA ARG A 99 12.43 3.14 -10.18
C ARG A 99 11.41 2.56 -9.19
N TYR A 100 11.26 3.17 -8.02
CA TYR A 100 10.22 2.78 -7.05
C TYR A 100 8.81 3.08 -7.54
N LYS A 101 8.62 4.14 -8.34
CA LYS A 101 7.36 4.43 -9.02
C LYS A 101 7.00 3.31 -10.01
N ASP A 102 7.94 2.87 -10.84
CA ASP A 102 7.74 1.78 -11.79
C ASP A 102 7.32 0.48 -11.07
N TYR A 103 8.00 0.14 -9.96
CA TYR A 103 7.60 -1.02 -9.15
C TYR A 103 6.19 -0.85 -8.59
N SER A 104 5.86 0.35 -8.11
CA SER A 104 4.55 0.64 -7.54
C SER A 104 3.41 0.47 -8.57
N GLU A 105 3.67 0.83 -9.83
CA GLU A 105 2.74 0.65 -10.94
C GLU A 105 2.60 -0.82 -11.33
N GLN A 106 3.71 -1.57 -11.38
CA GLN A 106 3.69 -3.02 -11.61
C GLN A 106 2.90 -3.76 -10.52
N ILE A 107 3.09 -3.41 -9.25
CA ILE A 107 2.33 -3.98 -8.12
C ILE A 107 0.84 -3.68 -8.27
N LYS A 108 0.47 -2.44 -8.60
CA LYS A 108 -0.93 -2.04 -8.85
C LYS A 108 -1.55 -2.81 -10.01
N LYS A 109 -0.81 -3.00 -11.10
CA LYS A 109 -1.27 -3.75 -12.28
C LYS A 109 -1.55 -5.20 -11.90
N LEU A 110 -0.58 -5.87 -11.26
CA LEU A 110 -0.72 -7.27 -10.83
C LEU A 110 -1.88 -7.45 -9.83
N TYR A 111 -2.05 -6.51 -8.90
CA TYR A 111 -3.19 -6.51 -7.97
C TYR A 111 -4.54 -6.42 -8.72
N LYS A 112 -4.67 -5.51 -9.67
CA LYS A 112 -5.90 -5.37 -10.48
C LYS A 112 -6.18 -6.65 -11.27
N GLU A 113 -5.17 -7.24 -11.90
CA GLU A 113 -5.30 -8.50 -12.63
C GLU A 113 -5.83 -9.64 -11.74
N GLN A 114 -5.30 -9.77 -10.52
CA GLN A 114 -5.79 -10.74 -9.53
C GLN A 114 -7.26 -10.48 -9.13
N MET A 115 -7.65 -9.21 -8.91
CA MET A 115 -9.04 -8.85 -8.59
C MET A 115 -10.00 -9.19 -9.71
N PHE A 116 -9.70 -8.77 -10.95
CA PHE A 116 -10.57 -9.00 -12.10
C PHE A 116 -10.66 -10.49 -12.45
N GLY A 117 -9.58 -11.26 -12.27
CA GLY A 117 -9.59 -12.71 -12.43
C GLY A 117 -10.59 -13.37 -11.49
N VAL A 118 -10.61 -12.99 -10.20
CA VAL A 118 -11.55 -13.53 -9.21
C VAL A 118 -13.00 -13.10 -9.51
N ILE A 119 -13.24 -11.86 -9.92
CA ILE A 119 -14.59 -11.38 -10.27
C ILE A 119 -15.15 -12.14 -11.49
N LYS A 120 -14.32 -12.42 -12.50
CA LYS A 120 -14.73 -13.20 -13.68
C LYS A 120 -15.08 -14.66 -13.34
N ILE A 121 -14.37 -15.27 -12.40
CA ILE A 121 -14.67 -16.64 -11.93
C ILE A 121 -16.04 -16.66 -11.22
N ASN A 122 -16.33 -15.68 -10.37
CA ASN A 122 -17.61 -15.62 -9.65
C ASN A 122 -18.82 -15.38 -10.59
N LYS A 123 -18.64 -14.67 -11.71
CA LYS A 123 -19.72 -14.43 -12.68
C LYS A 123 -20.11 -15.66 -13.54
N ARG A 124 -19.29 -16.71 -13.56
CA ARG A 124 -19.55 -17.94 -14.33
C ARG A 124 -20.27 -19.04 -13.53
N GLN A 125 -20.65 -18.77 -12.27
CA GLN A 125 -21.32 -19.73 -11.39
C GLN A 125 -22.83 -19.53 -11.22
N TYR A 126 -23.44 -18.59 -11.95
CA TYR A 126 -24.91 -18.59 -12.07
C TYR A 126 -25.30 -19.46 -13.26
N PRO A 127 -26.10 -20.52 -13.07
CA PRO A 127 -26.73 -21.22 -14.18
C PRO A 127 -27.53 -20.19 -15.00
N PRO A 128 -27.67 -20.37 -16.32
CA PRO A 128 -28.72 -19.68 -17.05
C PRO A 128 -30.04 -20.02 -16.35
N ASP A 129 -30.76 -19.00 -15.89
CA ASP A 129 -32.16 -19.17 -15.51
C ASP A 129 -32.91 -19.50 -16.81
N ASP A 130 -32.95 -20.78 -17.17
CA ASP A 130 -33.92 -21.34 -18.10
C ASP A 130 -35.26 -21.37 -17.38
N ASP A 131 -35.92 -20.22 -17.27
CA ASP A 131 -37.35 -20.15 -17.06
C ASP A 131 -37.90 -19.01 -17.93
N ASP A 132 -38.32 -19.44 -19.12
CA ASP A 132 -39.43 -18.87 -19.88
C ASP A 132 -40.57 -18.50 -18.91
N ASP A 133 -40.82 -17.20 -18.69
CA ASP A 133 -42.20 -16.72 -18.77
C ASP A 133 -42.34 -15.19 -18.93
N GLN A 134 -43.32 -14.87 -19.74
CA GLN A 134 -43.66 -13.58 -20.37
C GLN A 134 -44.33 -12.57 -19.39
N PRO A 135 -44.62 -11.31 -19.82
CA PRO A 135 -44.64 -10.15 -18.94
C PRO A 135 -46.00 -9.81 -18.29
N GLN A 136 -45.90 -9.14 -17.13
CA GLN A 136 -46.80 -8.14 -16.54
C GLN A 136 -48.32 -8.39 -16.51
N ASN A 137 -48.89 -8.56 -15.30
CA ASN A 137 -50.28 -8.17 -15.05
C ASN A 137 -50.49 -7.64 -13.62
N HIS A 138 -50.67 -6.33 -13.49
CA HIS A 138 -51.04 -5.68 -12.24
C HIS A 138 -52.57 -5.63 -12.17
N LYS A 139 -53.19 -6.62 -11.51
CA LYS A 139 -54.61 -6.54 -11.13
C LYS A 139 -54.76 -6.90 -9.66
N ARG A 140 -54.85 -5.88 -8.80
CA ARG A 140 -55.37 -6.04 -7.44
C ARG A 140 -56.89 -5.92 -7.50
N ARG A 141 -57.60 -7.01 -7.18
CA ARG A 141 -59.01 -6.98 -6.79
C ARG A 141 -59.26 -8.13 -5.82
N ILE A 142 -59.48 -7.82 -4.55
CA ILE A 142 -60.12 -8.74 -3.60
C ILE A 142 -61.25 -7.94 -2.94
N THR A 143 -62.47 -8.42 -3.13
CA THR A 143 -63.70 -7.98 -2.48
C THR A 143 -64.15 -9.05 -1.47
N THR A 144 -64.39 -8.59 -0.24
CA THR A 144 -65.47 -8.93 0.71
C THR A 144 -65.75 -10.38 1.11
N ILE A 145 -65.85 -10.61 2.43
CA ILE A 145 -66.98 -11.34 3.05
C ILE A 145 -67.23 -10.81 4.48
N GLU A 146 -68.51 -10.60 4.79
CA GLU A 146 -69.11 -10.14 6.05
C GLU A 146 -69.39 -11.32 7.00
N GLY A 147 -69.52 -11.04 8.32
CA GLY A 147 -70.68 -11.47 9.10
C GLY A 147 -70.55 -12.51 10.23
N GLN A 148 -71.13 -12.13 11.39
CA GLN A 148 -71.67 -12.93 12.53
C GLN A 148 -70.67 -13.39 13.60
N THR A 149 -70.91 -13.20 14.90
CA THR A 149 -72.17 -13.13 15.70
C THR A 149 -72.25 -11.96 16.66
#